data_AF-A0A820IGM4-F1
#
_entry.id   AF-A0A820IGM4-F1
#
_cell.length_a   1.000
_cell.length_b   1.000
_cell.length_c   1.000
_cell.angle_alpha   90.00
_cell.angle_beta   90.00
_cell.angle_gamma   90.00
#
_symmetry.space_group_name_H-M   'P 1'
#
loop_
_entity.id
_entity.type
_entity.pdbx_description
1 polymer ?
#
loop_
_entity_poly.entity_id
_entity_poly.type
_entity_poly.pdbx_seq_one_letter_code
_entity_poly.pdbx_strand_id
1 'polypeptide(L)'
;MKKAQENALHISIVFVSSDFDDPSVNEYRSKMSWPAVPFHSVHLINTYFQSSCIPRLFILPSDGKTLSRRGVDDVSRKGVQSLKTWTQRETCLLLQKRIFYGEMSHVMDVASVVLMVKDIIVLRVIIMIYARFVEKRT
;
A
#
# COMPACT_ATOMS: atom_id res chain seq x y z
N MET A 1 -6.44 11.35 -32.13
CA MET A 1 -6.18 9.97 -31.68
C MET A 1 -6.07 9.95 -30.16
N LYS A 2 -6.72 8.99 -29.52
CA LYS A 2 -7.06 8.91 -28.09
C LYS A 2 -5.86 9.13 -27.15
N LYS A 3 -5.94 10.11 -26.26
CA LYS A 3 -5.34 9.98 -24.92
C LYS A 3 -6.50 9.76 -23.96
N ALA A 4 -6.80 8.49 -23.70
CA ALA A 4 -7.57 8.15 -22.52
C ALA A 4 -6.79 8.72 -21.33
N GLN A 5 -7.40 9.65 -20.59
CA GLN A 5 -6.96 9.93 -19.23
C GLN A 5 -7.08 8.61 -18.48
N GLU A 6 -5.95 7.92 -18.36
CA GLU A 6 -5.81 6.73 -17.54
C GLU A 6 -6.31 7.09 -16.15
N ASN A 7 -7.25 6.30 -15.64
CA ASN A 7 -7.70 6.35 -14.25
C ASN A 7 -6.46 6.23 -13.36
N ALA A 8 -5.92 7.37 -12.92
CA ALA A 8 -4.73 7.43 -12.11
C ALA A 8 -5.06 6.74 -10.78
N LEU A 9 -4.58 5.51 -10.61
CA LEU A 9 -4.68 4.82 -9.35
C LEU A 9 -3.88 5.66 -8.33
N HIS A 10 -4.57 6.25 -7.35
CA HIS A 10 -3.92 7.03 -6.28
C HIS A 10 -3.15 6.07 -5.36
N ILE A 11 -1.91 5.75 -5.74
CA ILE A 11 -1.02 4.84 -5.01
C ILE A 11 0.15 5.64 -4.44
N SER A 12 0.40 5.46 -3.13
CA SER A 12 1.60 5.93 -2.46
C SER A 12 2.44 4.72 -2.05
N ILE A 13 3.75 4.81 -2.26
CA ILE A 13 4.69 3.77 -1.84
C ILE A 13 5.54 4.39 -0.75
N VAL A 14 5.68 3.69 0.38
CA VAL A 14 6.50 4.10 1.51
C VAL A 14 7.53 3.03 1.78
N PHE A 15 8.79 3.42 1.74
CA PHE A 15 9.90 2.55 2.09
C PHE A 15 10.05 2.46 3.62
N VAL A 16 10.28 1.26 4.12
CA VAL A 16 10.60 1.02 5.53
C VAL A 16 11.86 0.17 5.55
N SER A 17 12.96 0.71 6.06
CA SER A 17 14.17 -0.10 6.16
C SER A 17 14.05 -1.15 7.27
N SER A 18 14.76 -2.26 7.14
CA SER A 18 15.08 -3.20 8.22
C SER A 18 16.53 -3.06 8.69
N ASP A 19 17.27 -2.08 8.17
CA ASP A 19 18.61 -1.77 8.64
C ASP A 19 18.58 -1.21 10.06
N PHE A 20 19.69 -1.40 10.77
CA PHE A 20 19.84 -1.05 12.18
C PHE A 20 20.54 0.29 12.42
N ASP A 21 20.87 1.04 11.36
CA ASP A 21 21.57 2.32 11.43
C ASP A 21 21.06 3.32 10.38
N ASP A 22 20.99 4.60 10.77
CA ASP A 22 20.50 5.71 9.94
C ASP A 22 21.28 5.90 8.62
N PRO A 23 22.63 5.78 8.58
CA PRO A 23 23.39 5.84 7.32
C PRO A 23 22.95 4.79 6.30
N SER A 24 22.77 3.53 6.71
CA SER A 24 22.33 2.45 5.81
C SER A 24 20.90 2.71 5.30
N VAL A 25 19.99 3.19 6.16
CA VAL A 25 18.63 3.58 5.73
C VAL A 25 18.69 4.68 4.67
N ASN A 26 19.51 5.71 4.88
CA ASN A 26 19.63 6.84 3.98
C ASN A 26 20.27 6.45 2.64
N GLU A 27 21.28 5.58 2.65
CA GLU A 27 21.92 5.06 1.44
C GLU A 27 20.90 4.31 0.57
N TYR A 28 20.13 3.39 1.14
CA TYR A 28 19.12 2.65 0.39
C TYR A 28 17.94 3.53 -0.04
N ARG A 29 17.50 4.44 0.83
CA ARG A 29 16.49 5.45 0.49
C ARG A 29 16.93 6.27 -0.73
N SER A 30 18.19 6.69 -0.82
CA SER A 30 18.67 7.51 -1.94
C SER A 30 18.62 6.79 -3.30
N LYS A 31 18.53 5.46 -3.31
CA LYS A 31 18.39 4.64 -4.53
C LYS A 31 16.95 4.55 -5.02
N MET A 32 15.98 5.08 -4.27
CA MET A 32 14.54 5.00 -4.57
C MET A 32 13.91 6.38 -4.61
N SER A 33 12.90 6.57 -5.46
CA SER A 33 12.16 7.83 -5.58
C SER A 33 10.97 7.93 -4.63
N TRP A 34 10.86 7.02 -3.67
CA TRP A 34 9.72 6.92 -2.76
C TRP A 34 10.06 7.51 -1.39
N PRO A 35 9.08 8.08 -0.66
CA PRO A 35 9.27 8.48 0.72
C PRO A 35 9.64 7.28 1.59
N ALA A 36 10.46 7.51 2.62
CA ALA A 36 10.84 6.50 3.59
C ALA A 36 10.38 6.89 4.99
N VAL A 37 10.07 5.89 5.82
CA VAL A 37 9.82 6.10 7.24
C VAL A 37 11.13 6.52 7.92
N PRO A 38 11.10 7.56 8.76
CA PRO A 38 12.27 7.96 9.54
C PRO A 38 12.82 6.81 10.37
N PHE A 39 14.15 6.69 10.47
CA PHE A 39 14.82 5.58 11.17
C PHE A 39 14.28 5.35 12.59
N HIS A 40 14.06 6.42 13.36
CA HIS A 40 13.53 6.34 14.72
C HIS A 40 12.13 5.69 14.82
N SER A 41 11.36 5.64 13.73
CA SER A 41 10.00 5.05 13.71
C SER A 41 9.96 3.66 13.06
N VAL A 42 11.07 3.19 12.49
CA VAL A 42 11.16 1.89 11.82
C VAL A 42 10.81 0.72 12.75
N HIS A 43 11.27 0.77 14.00
CA HIS A 43 11.04 -0.30 14.98
C HIS A 43 9.53 -0.52 15.24
N LEU A 44 8.73 0.54 15.34
CA LEU A 44 7.28 0.46 15.54
C LEU A 44 6.61 -0.27 14.38
N ILE A 45 7.03 0.04 13.15
CA ILE A 45 6.49 -0.56 11.94
C ILE A 45 6.88 -2.04 11.85
N ASN A 46 8.14 -2.38 12.11
CA ASN A 46 8.61 -3.76 12.11
C ASN A 46 7.89 -4.62 13.17
N THR A 47 7.68 -4.07 14.37
CA THR A 47 6.91 -4.74 15.43
C THR A 47 5.45 -4.93 15.03
N TYR A 48 4.80 -3.92 14.45
CA TYR A 48 3.41 -4.00 14.02
C TYR A 48 3.20 -5.06 12.93
N PHE A 49 4.08 -5.08 11.92
CA PHE A 49 3.95 -5.97 10.78
C PHE A 49 4.56 -7.36 10.98
N GLN A 50 5.29 -7.58 12.08
CA GLN A 50 5.93 -8.85 12.45
C GLN A 50 6.61 -9.49 11.23
N SER A 51 7.55 -8.75 10.62
CA SER A 51 8.26 -9.21 9.43
C SER A 51 9.42 -10.13 9.78
N SER A 52 9.22 -11.43 9.56
CA SER A 52 10.23 -12.47 9.73
C SER A 52 11.12 -12.70 8.51
N CYS A 53 10.71 -12.22 7.33
CA CYS A 53 11.43 -12.40 6.06
C CYS A 53 11.37 -11.11 5.23
N ILE A 54 12.42 -10.87 4.43
CA ILE A 54 12.56 -9.74 3.50
C ILE A 54 12.90 -10.27 2.09
N PRO A 55 12.54 -9.55 1.00
CA PRO A 55 11.73 -8.35 0.99
C PRO A 55 10.26 -8.64 1.33
N ARG A 56 9.57 -7.68 1.96
CA ARG A 56 8.12 -7.75 2.18
C ARG A 56 7.41 -6.55 1.60
N LEU A 57 6.19 -6.78 1.12
CA LEU A 57 5.31 -5.77 0.57
C LEU A 57 3.93 -5.89 1.22
N PHE A 58 3.58 -4.89 2.03
CA PHE A 58 2.25 -4.79 2.64
C PHE A 58 1.40 -3.82 1.85
N ILE A 59 0.16 -4.24 1.59
CA ILE A 59 -0.83 -3.41 0.94
C ILE A 59 -1.79 -2.92 2.01
N LEU A 60 -1.79 -1.62 2.25
CA LEU A 60 -2.67 -0.96 3.20
C LEU A 60 -3.70 -0.12 2.42
N PRO A 61 -5.00 -0.26 2.71
CA PRO A 61 -6.00 0.69 2.31
C PRO A 61 -5.94 1.94 3.21
N SER A 62 -6.80 2.91 2.91
CA SER A 62 -6.85 4.20 3.59
C SER A 62 -7.08 4.16 5.10
N ASP A 63 -7.66 3.07 5.62
CA ASP A 63 -7.91 2.85 7.05
C ASP A 63 -6.70 2.30 7.82
N GLY A 64 -5.57 2.07 7.14
CA GLY A 64 -4.33 1.57 7.72
C GLY A 64 -4.36 0.08 8.12
N LYS A 65 -5.46 -0.64 7.89
CA LYS A 65 -5.54 -2.09 8.15
C LYS A 65 -4.80 -2.85 7.04
N THR A 66 -4.34 -4.07 7.31
CA THR A 66 -3.64 -4.81 6.25
C THR A 66 -4.62 -5.43 5.25
N LEU A 67 -4.61 -4.96 3.99
CA LEU A 67 -5.39 -5.53 2.89
C LEU A 67 -4.75 -6.83 2.37
N SER A 68 -3.42 -6.83 2.20
CA SER A 68 -2.64 -8.00 1.78
C SER A 68 -1.23 -7.96 2.35
N ARG A 69 -0.74 -9.11 2.81
CA ARG A 69 0.68 -9.33 3.21
C ARG A 69 1.52 -10.00 2.12
N ARG A 70 0.89 -10.39 1.00
CA ARG A 70 1.51 -11.15 -0.10
C ARG A 70 1.82 -10.25 -1.29
N GLY A 71 2.09 -8.97 -1.04
CA GLY A 71 2.27 -8.00 -2.12
C GLY A 71 3.40 -8.38 -3.08
N VAL A 72 4.49 -8.98 -2.56
CA VAL A 72 5.61 -9.45 -3.39
C VAL A 72 5.15 -10.53 -4.37
N ASP A 73 4.41 -11.54 -3.89
CA ASP A 73 3.88 -12.62 -4.72
C ASP A 73 2.87 -12.11 -5.74
N ASP A 74 2.00 -11.19 -5.31
CA ASP A 74 0.97 -10.59 -6.15
C ASP A 74 1.61 -9.80 -7.32
N VAL A 75 2.63 -8.98 -7.03
CA VAL A 75 3.38 -8.23 -8.06
C VAL A 75 4.19 -9.18 -8.94
N SER A 76 4.89 -10.15 -8.34
CA SER A 76 5.71 -11.12 -9.08
C SER A 76 4.87 -11.92 -10.09
N ARG A 77 3.66 -12.36 -9.70
CA ARG A 77 2.78 -13.16 -10.56
C ARG A 77 1.94 -12.34 -11.53
N LYS A 78 1.44 -11.17 -11.11
CA LYS A 78 0.41 -10.42 -11.85
C LYS A 78 0.90 -9.07 -12.36
N GLY A 79 2.09 -8.63 -11.98
CA GLY A 79 2.64 -7.32 -12.32
C GLY A 79 1.65 -6.19 -12.01
N VAL A 80 1.47 -5.28 -12.97
CA VAL A 80 0.55 -4.12 -12.87
C VAL A 80 -0.90 -4.53 -12.61
N GLN A 81 -1.31 -5.74 -12.99
CA GLN A 81 -2.69 -6.20 -12.79
C GLN A 81 -3.02 -6.43 -11.30
N SER A 82 -2.00 -6.68 -10.45
CA SER A 82 -2.17 -6.75 -8.99
C SER A 82 -2.81 -5.48 -8.41
N LEU A 83 -2.46 -4.31 -8.95
CA LEU A 83 -2.98 -3.01 -8.52
C LEU A 83 -4.49 -2.94 -8.68
N LYS A 84 -5.04 -3.47 -9.77
CA LYS A 84 -6.50 -3.49 -10.01
C LYS A 84 -7.20 -4.39 -9.00
N THR A 85 -6.63 -5.56 -8.71
CA THR A 85 -7.19 -6.49 -7.72
C THR A 85 -7.24 -5.89 -6.33
N TRP A 86 -6.18 -5.22 -5.89
CA TRP A 86 -6.15 -4.55 -4.58
C TRP A 86 -7.16 -3.40 -4.51
N THR A 87 -7.24 -2.60 -5.58
CA THR A 87 -8.21 -1.50 -5.71
C THR A 87 -9.64 -2.00 -5.52
N GLN A 88 -10.03 -3.03 -6.28
CA GLN A 88 -11.39 -3.56 -6.25
C GLN A 88 -11.76 -4.10 -4.87
N ARG A 89 -10.82 -4.79 -4.21
CA ARG A 89 -11.04 -5.37 -2.89
C ARG A 89 -11.27 -4.30 -1.82
N GLU A 90 -10.45 -3.24 -1.83
CA GLU A 90 -10.62 -2.10 -0.94
C GLU A 90 -11.98 -1.41 -1.14
N THR A 91 -12.35 -1.12 -2.40
CA THR A 91 -13.65 -0.52 -2.72
C THR A 91 -14.81 -1.37 -2.19
N CYS A 92 -14.78 -2.68 -2.40
CA CYS A 92 -15.81 -3.57 -1.86
C CYS A 92 -15.89 -3.52 -0.33
N LEU A 93 -14.75 -3.51 0.38
CA LEU A 93 -14.73 -3.45 1.85
C LEU A 93 -15.30 -2.14 2.39
N LEU A 94 -14.97 -1.01 1.75
CA LEU A 94 -15.45 0.31 2.17
C LEU A 94 -16.95 0.46 1.91
N LEU A 95 -17.45 -0.04 0.77
CA LEU A 95 -18.89 -0.07 0.48
C LEU A 95 -19.64 -0.96 1.49
N GLN A 96 -19.12 -2.16 1.80
CA GLN A 96 -19.73 -3.05 2.79
C GLN A 96 -19.82 -2.40 4.17
N LYS A 97 -18.74 -1.77 4.64
CA LYS A 97 -18.75 -1.05 5.93
C LYS A 97 -19.80 0.06 5.93
N ARG A 98 -19.89 0.85 4.86
CA ARG A 98 -20.79 2.01 4.81
C ARG A 98 -22.27 1.61 4.74
N ILE A 99 -22.57 0.51 4.04
CA ILE A 99 -23.89 -0.12 4.02
C ILE A 99 -24.25 -0.73 5.39
N PHE A 100 -23.31 -1.45 6.02
CA PHE A 100 -23.58 -2.21 7.24
C PHE A 100 -23.56 -1.37 8.53
N TYR A 101 -22.71 -0.33 8.61
CA TYR A 101 -22.59 0.55 9.77
C TYR A 101 -23.46 1.82 9.70
N GLY A 102 -24.37 1.93 8.72
CA GLY A 102 -25.57 2.76 8.88
C GLY A 102 -25.51 4.22 8.42
N GLU A 103 -24.70 4.58 7.42
CA GLU A 103 -24.85 5.92 6.77
C GLU A 103 -25.93 5.94 5.66
N MET A 104 -26.56 4.81 5.33
CA MET A 104 -27.47 4.70 4.19
C MET A 104 -28.85 4.18 4.61
N SER A 105 -29.74 5.10 4.95
CA SER A 105 -31.17 4.82 5.18
C SER A 105 -32.04 5.00 3.92
N HIS A 106 -31.45 5.36 2.77
CA HIS A 106 -32.19 5.58 1.53
C HIS A 106 -31.57 4.83 0.34
N VAL A 107 -32.44 4.34 -0.56
CA VAL A 107 -32.06 3.70 -1.83
C VAL A 107 -31.22 4.69 -2.64
N MET A 108 -29.93 4.41 -2.80
CA MET A 108 -29.04 5.22 -3.64
C MET A 108 -29.23 4.85 -5.11
N ASP A 109 -29.33 5.86 -5.98
CA ASP A 109 -29.25 5.64 -7.43
C ASP A 109 -27.80 5.37 -7.87
N VAL A 110 -27.65 4.81 -9.08
CA VAL A 110 -26.35 4.41 -9.63
C VAL A 110 -25.36 5.58 -9.74
N ALA A 111 -25.82 6.80 -10.04
CA ALA A 111 -24.93 7.95 -10.17
C ALA A 111 -24.38 8.40 -8.80
N SER A 112 -25.21 8.36 -7.75
CA SER A 112 -24.79 8.61 -6.37
C SER A 112 -23.75 7.59 -5.89
N VAL A 113 -23.93 6.31 -6.24
CA VAL A 113 -22.91 5.26 -5.96
C VAL A 113 -21.61 5.54 -6.71
N VAL A 114 -21.68 5.98 -7.96
CA VAL A 114 -20.49 6.30 -8.78
C VAL A 114 -19.72 7.50 -8.25
N LEU A 115 -20.42 8.57 -7.83
CA LEU A 115 -19.80 9.74 -7.19
C LEU A 115 -19.13 9.37 -5.86
N MET A 116 -19.84 8.59 -5.03
CA MET A 116 -19.32 8.10 -3.76
C MET A 116 -18.05 7.25 -3.92
N VAL A 117 -18.01 6.37 -4.93
CA VAL A 117 -16.81 5.56 -5.21
C VAL A 117 -15.63 6.43 -5.62
N LYS A 118 -15.83 7.57 -6.31
CA LYS A 118 -14.75 8.48 -6.71
C LYS A 118 -14.08 9.19 -5.52
N ASP A 119 -14.84 9.53 -4.49
CA ASP A 119 -14.32 10.22 -3.30
C ASP A 119 -13.61 9.28 -2.31
N ILE A 120 -13.89 7.97 -2.39
CA ILE A 120 -13.28 6.94 -1.54
C ILE A 120 -11.83 6.60 -1.96
N ILE A 121 -11.39 6.97 -3.16
CA ILE A 121 -10.13 6.51 -3.79
C ILE A 121 -8.89 7.29 -3.30
N VAL A 122 -8.77 7.53 -2.00
CA VAL A 122 -7.58 8.20 -1.47
C VAL A 122 -6.93 7.32 -0.41
N LEU A 123 -5.64 7.07 -0.62
CA LEU A 123 -4.66 6.40 0.23
C LEU A 123 -4.49 4.90 0.01
N ARG A 124 -3.38 4.57 -0.66
CA ARG A 124 -2.75 3.25 -0.58
C ARG A 124 -1.33 3.47 -0.15
N VAL A 125 -0.95 2.93 1.00
CA VAL A 125 0.44 2.93 1.47
C VAL A 125 0.97 1.53 1.20
N ILE A 126 1.83 1.42 0.20
CA ILE A 126 2.57 0.19 -0.07
C ILE A 126 3.85 0.24 0.76
N ILE A 127 3.94 -0.58 1.81
CA ILE A 127 5.14 -0.62 2.66
C ILE A 127 6.09 -1.67 2.12
N MET A 128 7.27 -1.23 1.70
CA MET A 128 8.33 -2.10 1.23
C MET A 128 9.44 -2.22 2.28
N ILE A 129 9.66 -3.43 2.80
CA ILE A 129 10.66 -3.71 3.83
C ILE A 129 11.89 -4.38 3.22
N TYR A 130 13.06 -3.73 3.28
CA TYR A 130 14.37 -4.28 2.86
C TYR A 130 15.38 -4.15 4.00
N ALA A 131 16.20 -5.17 4.22
CA ALA A 131 17.47 -5.02 4.92
C ALA A 131 18.61 -5.15 3.91
N ARG A 132 19.70 -4.45 4.18
CA ARG A 132 21.00 -4.67 3.56
C ARG A 132 21.37 -6.14 3.72
N PHE A 133 21.46 -6.85 2.60
CA PHE A 133 22.18 -8.12 2.57
C PHE A 133 23.65 -7.73 2.79
N VAL A 134 24.14 -7.93 4.01
CA VAL A 134 25.56 -7.74 4.27
C VAL A 134 26.27 -8.85 3.51
N GLU A 135 26.72 -8.54 2.30
CA GLU A 135 27.67 -9.36 1.58
C GLU A 135 29.01 -9.25 2.34
N LYS A 136 29.13 -9.95 3.47
CA LYS A 136 30.45 -10.26 4.01
C LYS A 136 31.06 -11.32 3.12
N ARG A 137 31.58 -10.89 1.96
CA ARG A 137 32.71 -11.57 1.35
C ARG A 137 33.97 -10.97 1.94
N THR A 138 34.48 -11.63 2.97
CA THR A 138 35.90 -11.66 3.36
C THR A 138 36.10 -12.91 4.18
#